data_AF-A0A1I2JPP0-F1
#
_entry.id   AF-A0A1I2JPP0-F1
#
_cell.length_a   1.000
_cell.length_b   1.000
_cell.length_c   1.000
_cell.angle_alpha   90.00
_cell.angle_beta   90.00
_cell.angle_gamma   90.00
#
_symmetry.space_group_name_H-M   'P 1'
#
loop_
_entity.id
_entity.type
_entity.pdbx_description
1 polymer ?
#
loop_
_entity_poly.entity_id
_entity_poly.type
_entity_poly.pdbx_seq_one_letter_code
_entity_poly.pdbx_strand_id
1 'polypeptide(L)' 'MSLTKLTKLLDIHEQIKKKKTGKPAALAKKLDISERTLYNYIKELRGMGAPILYCPVAESYVYKKDWRFEVLAYLWKYRK' A
#
# COMPACT_ATOMS: atom_id res chain seq x y z
N MET A 1 11.40 -12.95 0.92
CA MET A 1 10.40 -11.94 1.34
C MET A 1 10.00 -12.22 2.78
N SER A 2 9.87 -11.23 3.67
CA SER A 2 9.37 -11.47 5.04
C SER A 2 7.84 -11.38 5.10
N LEU A 3 7.21 -12.16 5.99
CA LEU A 3 5.77 -12.07 6.24
C LEU A 3 5.36 -10.67 6.71
N THR A 4 6.22 -10.01 7.48
CA THR A 4 5.99 -8.63 7.96
C THR A 4 5.80 -7.63 6.83
N LYS A 5 6.55 -7.74 5.73
CA LYS A 5 6.37 -6.84 4.58
C LYS A 5 5.04 -7.11 3.88
N LEU A 6 4.66 -8.37 3.70
CA LEU A 6 3.41 -8.74 3.04
C LEU A 6 2.20 -8.23 3.83
N THR A 7 2.21 -8.36 5.16
CA THR A 7 1.12 -7.85 6.00
C THR A 7 0.98 -6.33 5.89
N LYS A 8 2.09 -5.57 5.89
CA LYS A 8 2.02 -4.11 5.67
C LYS A 8 1.46 -3.74 4.29
N LEU A 9 1.81 -4.47 3.23
CA LEU A 9 1.26 -4.22 1.89
C LEU A 9 -0.25 -4.50 1.85
N LEU A 10 -0.72 -5.55 2.52
CA LEU A 10 -2.14 -5.87 2.65
C LEU A 10 -2.89 -4.82 3.47
N ASP A 11 -2.34 -4.39 4.60
CA ASP A 11 -2.92 -3.33 5.44
C ASP A 11 -3.03 -2.00 4.69
N ILE A 12 -2.01 -1.64 3.90
CA ILE A 12 -2.04 -0.47 3.04
C ILE A 12 -3.16 -0.61 2.00
N HIS A 13 -3.22 -1.74 1.30
CA HIS A 13 -4.26 -2.01 0.30
C HIS A 13 -5.67 -1.84 0.88
N GLU A 14 -5.95 -2.46 2.02
CA GLU A 14 -7.25 -2.39 2.69
C GLU A 14 -7.60 -0.96 3.15
N GLN A 15 -6.63 -0.21 3.65
CA GLN A 15 -6.86 1.19 4.05
C GLN A 15 -7.14 2.09 2.84
N ILE A 16 -6.46 1.87 1.71
CA ILE A 16 -6.73 2.61 0.46
C ILE A 16 -8.13 2.29 -0.05
N LYS A 17 -8.55 1.01 -0.05
CA LYS A 17 -9.92 0.62 -0.44
C LYS A 17 -10.97 1.31 0.41
N LYS A 18 -10.72 1.40 1.72
CA LYS A 18 -11.61 2.08 2.68
C LYS A 18 -11.50 3.62 2.63
N LYS A 19 -10.53 4.17 1.88
CA LYS A 19 -10.18 5.61 1.84
C LYS A 19 -9.89 6.18 3.24
N LYS A 20 -9.28 5.37 4.11
CA LYS A 20 -9.00 5.68 5.53
C LYS A 20 -7.51 5.65 5.85
N THR A 21 -6.68 6.07 4.90
CA THR A 21 -5.22 6.01 5.07
C THR A 21 -4.71 7.16 5.93
N GLY A 22 -5.37 8.32 5.89
CA GLY A 22 -4.86 9.53 6.53
C GLY A 22 -3.56 10.03 5.86
N LYS A 23 -2.93 11.02 6.51
CA LYS A 23 -1.63 11.56 6.05
C LYS A 23 -0.58 10.45 5.99
N PRO A 24 0.37 10.49 5.04
CA PRO A 24 1.44 9.51 4.94
C PRO A 24 2.20 9.29 6.27
N ALA A 25 2.53 10.37 6.98
CA ALA A 25 3.14 10.30 8.31
C ALA A 25 2.31 9.51 9.33
N ALA A 26 0.99 9.74 9.38
CA ALA A 26 0.09 9.06 10.29
C ALA A 26 -0.06 7.57 9.93
N LEU A 27 -0.18 7.27 8.64
CA LEU A 27 -0.23 5.89 8.15
C LEU A 27 1.06 5.14 8.47
N ALA A 28 2.22 5.76 8.23
CA ALA A 28 3.53 5.18 8.50
C ALA A 28 3.69 4.86 10.00
N LYS A 29 3.31 5.81 10.87
CA LYS A 29 3.29 5.60 12.33
C LYS A 29 2.35 4.46 12.74
N LYS A 30 1.13 4.40 12.18
CA LYS A 30 0.16 3.33 12.47
C LYS A 30 0.66 1.95 12.04
N LEU A 31 1.43 1.92 10.96
CA LEU A 31 2.04 0.70 10.43
C LEU A 31 3.40 0.40 11.06
N ASP A 32 3.88 1.20 12.01
CA ASP A 32 5.20 1.06 12.64
C ASP A 32 6.34 0.96 11.62
N ILE A 33 6.32 1.87 10.64
CA ILE A 33 7.34 1.99 9.60
C ILE A 33 7.72 3.45 9.38
N SER A 34 8.87 3.69 8.76
CA SER A 34 9.23 5.05 8.31
C SER A 34 8.34 5.51 7.15
N GLU A 35 8.16 6.82 6.98
CA GLU A 35 7.48 7.39 5.81
C GLU A 35 8.15 6.98 4.50
N ARG A 36 9.48 6.89 4.48
CA ARG A 36 10.24 6.38 3.33
C ARG A 36 9.84 4.95 2.98
N THR A 37 9.70 4.08 3.98
CA THR A 37 9.25 2.69 3.78
C THR A 37 7.83 2.65 3.24
N LEU A 38 6.92 3.47 3.78
CA LEU A 38 5.57 3.60 3.26
C LEU A 38 5.57 4.02 1.78
N TYR A 39 6.35 5.04 1.41
CA TYR A 39 6.45 5.47 0.01
C TYR A 39 7.01 4.37 -0.90
N ASN A 40 7.97 3.58 -0.43
CA ASN A 40 8.46 2.42 -1.16
C ASN A 40 7.37 1.38 -1.38
N TYR A 41 6.54 1.09 -0.37
CA TYR A 41 5.42 0.17 -0.50
C TYR A 41 4.35 0.69 -1.47
N ILE A 42 4.01 1.98 -1.41
CA ILE A 42 3.10 2.60 -2.39
C ILE A 42 3.68 2.53 -3.81
N LYS A 43 4.99 2.78 -3.97
CA LYS A 43 5.68 2.66 -5.26
C LYS A 43 5.65 1.22 -5.77
N GLU A 44 5.84 0.23 -4.91
CA GLU A 44 5.77 -1.18 -5.25
C GLU A 44 4.36 -1.59 -5.70
N LEU A 45 3.32 -1.19 -4.96
CA LEU A 45 1.92 -1.39 -5.37
C LEU A 45 1.64 -0.76 -6.74
N ARG A 46 2.07 0.49 -6.97
CA ARG A 46 1.96 1.16 -8.28
C ARG A 46 2.71 0.40 -9.38
N GLY A 47 3.89 -0.15 -9.08
CA GLY A 47 4.66 -0.98 -9.99
C GLY A 47 3.97 -2.30 -10.35
N MET A 48 3.00 -2.74 -9.55
CA MET A 48 2.10 -3.87 -9.86
C MET A 48 0.83 -3.43 -10.61
N GLY A 49 0.76 -2.19 -11.06
CA GLY A 49 -0.38 -1.63 -11.79
C GLY A 49 -1.48 -1.05 -10.90
N ALA A 50 -1.24 -0.92 -9.59
CA ALA A 50 -2.22 -0.33 -8.67
C ALA A 50 -2.44 1.16 -8.98
N PRO A 51 -3.67 1.61 -9.31
CA PRO A 51 -3.96 2.97 -9.73
C PRO A 51 -4.13 3.92 -8.53
N ILE A 52 -3.09 4.01 -7.69
CA ILE A 52 -3.10 4.74 -6.41
C ILE A 52 -2.72 6.22 -6.62
N LEU A 53 -3.57 7.14 -6.17
CA LEU A 53 -3.26 8.56 -6.03
C LEU A 53 -3.35 9.00 -4.56
N TYR A 54 -2.67 10.09 -4.21
CA TYR A 54 -2.92 10.78 -2.95
C TYR A 54 -3.91 11.92 -3.18
N CYS A 55 -5.01 11.93 -2.44
CA CYS A 55 -6.00 13.01 -2.47
C CYS A 55 -5.73 13.97 -1.30
N PRO A 56 -5.27 15.21 -1.55
CA PRO A 56 -4.99 16.17 -0.48
C PRO A 56 -6.26 16.57 0.28
N VAL A 57 -7.40 16.71 -0.40
CA VAL A 57 -8.67 17.12 0.21
C VAL A 57 -9.20 16.08 1.19
N ALA A 58 -9.10 14.79 0.84
CA ALA A 58 -9.48 13.69 1.71
C ALA A 58 -8.35 13.25 2.66
N GLU A 59 -7.18 13.90 2.56
CA GLU A 59 -5.93 13.51 3.20
C GLU A 59 -5.68 11.99 3.16
N SER A 60 -5.93 11.34 2.01
CA SER A 60 -5.87 9.89 1.90
C SER A 60 -5.41 9.42 0.52
N TYR A 61 -4.66 8.33 0.49
CA TYR A 61 -4.51 7.51 -0.70
C TYR A 61 -5.85 6.89 -1.10
N VAL A 62 -6.13 6.89 -2.41
CA VAL A 62 -7.34 6.32 -3.01
C VAL A 62 -7.02 5.63 -4.33
N TYR A 63 -7.88 4.68 -4.73
CA TYR A 63 -7.83 4.05 -6.05
C TYR A 63 -8.63 4.87 -7.08
N LYS A 64 -8.05 5.10 -8.28
CA LYS A 64 -8.79 5.71 -9.41
C LYS A 64 -9.85 4.78 -10.00
N LYS A 65 -9.58 3.49 -9.96
CA LYS A 65 -10.44 2.41 -10.46
C LYS A 65 -10.23 1.17 -9.59
N ASP A 66 -11.19 0.27 -9.61
CA ASP A 66 -11.08 -1.00 -8.89
C ASP A 66 -9.80 -1.74 -9.26
N TRP A 67 -9.13 -2.23 -8.23
CA TRP A 67 -7.88 -2.95 -8.34
C TRP A 67 -7.81 -4.00 -7.23
N ARG A 68 -7.34 -5.19 -7.58
CA ARG A 68 -7.16 -6.32 -6.67
C ARG A 68 -5.68 -6.57 -6.47
N PHE A 69 -5.30 -6.89 -5.23
CA PHE A 69 -3.94 -7.30 -4.94
C PHE A 69 -3.80 -8.83 -5.10
N GLU A 70 -3.20 -9.27 -6.20
CA GLU A 70 -2.96 -10.68 -6.50
C GLU A 70 -1.81 -11.25 -5.66
N VAL A 71 -2.12 -11.66 -4.42
CA VAL A 71 -1.14 -12.14 -3.43
C VAL A 71 -0.33 -13.33 -3.93
N LEU A 72 -0.98 -14.29 -4.62
CA LEU A 72 -0.26 -15.45 -5.15
C LEU A 72 0.77 -15.03 -6.19
N ALA A 73 0.38 -14.23 -7.19
CA ALA A 73 1.31 -13.73 -8.20
C ALA A 73 2.48 -12.94 -7.57
N TYR A 74 2.19 -12.16 -6.51
CA TYR A 74 3.22 -11.49 -5.74
C TYR A 74 4.20 -12.46 -5.08
N LEU A 75 3.72 -13.50 -4.40
CA LEU A 75 4.57 -14.50 -3.75
C LEU A 75 5.42 -15.27 -4.76
N TRP A 76 4.84 -15.64 -5.91
CA TRP A 76 5.55 -16.30 -7.00
C TRP A 76 6.74 -15.48 -7.52
N LYS A 77 6.60 -14.15 -7.60
CA LYS A 77 7.71 -13.25 -7.97
C LYS A 77 8.91 -13.30 -7.01
N TYR A 78 8.68 -13.67 -5.74
CA TYR A 78 9.71 -13.67 -4.69
C TYR A 78 10.05 -15.06 -4.14
N ARG A 79 9.55 -16.12 -4.79
CA ARG A 79 9.94 -17.51 -4.57
C ARG A 79 11.32 -17.72 -5.23
N LYS A 80 12.38 -17.35 -4.52
CA LYS A 80 13.71 -17.93 -4.76
C LYS A 80 13.81 -19.23 -3.97
#